data_AF-A0A8A1V175-F1
#
_entry.id   AF-A0A8A1V175-F1
#
_cell.length_a   1.000
_cell.length_b   1.000
_cell.length_c   1.000
_cell.angle_alpha   90.00
_cell.angle_beta   90.00
_cell.angle_gamma   90.00
#
_symmetry.space_group_name_H-M   'P 1'
#
loop_
_entity.id
_entity.type
_entity.pdbx_description
1 polymer ?
#
loop_
_entity_poly.entity_id
_entity_poly.type
_entity_poly.pdbx_seq_one_letter_code
_entity_poly.pdbx_strand_id
1 'polypeptide(L)'
;MTDGEQHQGHGQGLAQAPESTWEFCLSWGTAMIDYVEKAGRTAPTEEWTLTLTEPDRLLVNVLLAAAIYQQASTSALEGEGTNDVLLCAPQGRGVTGLLTKQPLECLRGVPDQESTERGRTERIALAEHAGRLDGRDRWERVLRVTCELAAMVARDTAGQRYWEPETPLRAFGAVYRRLLQHRAAANVLGEHDY
;
A
#
# COMPACT_ATOMS: atom_id res chain seq x y z
N MET A 1 -61.97 3.07 -1.76
CA MET A 1 -60.88 2.09 -1.54
C MET A 1 -59.69 2.56 -2.35
N THR A 2 -58.51 2.88 -1.84
CA THR A 2 -57.98 3.22 -0.51
C THR A 2 -56.54 3.61 -0.80
N ASP A 3 -56.04 4.62 -0.10
CA ASP A 3 -54.69 5.17 -0.15
C ASP A 3 -53.58 4.15 0.12
N GLY A 4 -52.34 4.52 -0.21
CA GLY A 4 -51.13 3.79 0.16
C GLY A 4 -49.84 4.44 -0.33
N GLU A 5 -49.54 5.62 0.20
CA GLU A 5 -48.28 6.36 0.14
C GLU A 5 -47.05 5.60 0.71
N GLN A 6 -45.85 6.03 0.27
CA GLN A 6 -44.55 6.06 1.01
C GLN A 6 -43.83 4.70 1.24
N HIS A 7 -42.50 4.55 1.33
CA HIS A 7 -41.32 5.42 1.33
C HIS A 7 -40.04 4.53 1.36
N GLN A 8 -38.87 5.14 1.06
CA GLN A 8 -37.50 4.76 1.46
C GLN A 8 -36.89 3.51 0.78
N GLY A 9 -35.67 3.50 0.22
CA GLY A 9 -34.45 4.26 0.52
C GLY A 9 -33.38 3.29 1.01
N HIS A 10 -32.10 3.56 0.68
CA HIS A 10 -30.84 2.88 1.11
C HIS A 10 -30.43 1.66 0.26
N GLY A 11 -29.22 1.54 -0.29
CA GLY A 11 -28.04 2.39 -0.24
C GLY A 11 -26.87 1.75 -1.00
N GLN A 12 -25.91 2.60 -1.39
CA GLN A 12 -24.46 2.36 -1.47
C GLN A 12 -23.90 1.17 -2.27
N GLY A 13 -23.05 1.53 -3.23
CA GLY A 13 -21.98 0.68 -3.75
C GLY A 13 -22.00 0.60 -5.26
N LEU A 14 -21.26 1.48 -5.93
CA LEU A 14 -20.83 1.28 -7.30
C LEU A 14 -20.29 -0.14 -7.43
N ALA A 15 -20.97 -1.01 -8.20
CA ALA A 15 -20.37 -2.23 -8.69
C ALA A 15 -19.33 -1.82 -9.75
N GLN A 16 -18.18 -1.33 -9.28
CA GLN A 16 -16.96 -1.28 -10.09
C GLN A 16 -16.65 -2.70 -10.51
N ALA A 17 -16.23 -2.88 -11.77
CA ALA A 17 -15.65 -4.13 -12.22
C ALA A 17 -14.60 -4.62 -11.20
N PRO A 18 -14.39 -5.94 -11.03
CA PRO A 18 -13.34 -6.41 -10.13
C PRO A 18 -12.03 -5.74 -10.56
N GLU A 19 -11.46 -4.93 -9.67
CA GLU A 19 -10.10 -4.39 -9.84
C GLU A 19 -9.20 -5.57 -10.22
N SER A 20 -8.34 -5.39 -11.21
CA SER A 20 -7.32 -6.40 -11.48
C SER A 20 -6.52 -6.65 -10.18
N THR A 21 -5.97 -7.86 -9.98
CA THR A 21 -5.16 -8.13 -8.78
C THR A 21 -4.05 -7.08 -8.62
N TRP A 22 -3.51 -6.58 -9.73
CA TRP A 22 -2.60 -5.45 -9.75
C TRP A 22 -3.19 -4.12 -9.24
N GLU A 23 -4.37 -3.71 -9.71
CA GLU A 23 -5.06 -2.50 -9.22
C GLU A 23 -5.32 -2.59 -7.71
N PHE A 24 -5.72 -3.76 -7.22
CA PHE A 24 -5.90 -4.00 -5.80
C PHE A 24 -4.59 -3.87 -5.02
N CYS A 25 -3.46 -4.33 -5.58
CA CYS A 25 -2.14 -4.16 -4.98
C CYS A 25 -1.71 -2.68 -4.93
N LEU A 26 -2.02 -1.89 -5.96
CA LEU A 26 -1.77 -0.44 -5.99
C LEU A 26 -2.60 0.31 -4.93
N SER A 27 -3.85 -0.11 -4.72
CA SER A 27 -4.70 0.41 -3.64
C SER A 27 -4.08 0.15 -2.27
N TRP A 28 -3.49 -1.04 -2.04
CA TRP A 28 -2.77 -1.34 -0.81
C TRP A 28 -1.50 -0.52 -0.63
N GLY A 29 -0.67 -0.37 -1.66
CA GLY A 29 0.52 0.48 -1.60
C GLY A 29 0.18 1.93 -1.24
N THR A 30 -0.88 2.47 -1.86
CA THR A 30 -1.41 3.81 -1.53
C THR A 30 -1.87 3.90 -0.08
N ALA A 31 -2.63 2.91 0.41
CA ALA A 31 -3.10 2.90 1.79
C ALA A 31 -1.95 2.88 2.82
N MET A 32 -0.84 2.19 2.53
CA MET A 32 0.33 2.17 3.40
C MET A 32 1.07 3.51 3.44
N ILE A 33 1.21 4.20 2.30
CA ILE A 33 1.77 5.56 2.23
C ILE A 33 0.90 6.51 3.05
N ASP A 34 -0.39 6.52 2.77
CA ASP A 34 -1.38 7.34 3.48
C ASP A 34 -1.39 7.08 4.99
N TYR A 35 -1.18 5.82 5.42
CA TYR A 35 -1.09 5.47 6.83
C TYR A 35 0.05 6.21 7.51
N VAL A 36 1.26 6.19 6.93
CA VAL A 36 2.43 6.84 7.54
C VAL A 36 2.23 8.35 7.61
N GLU A 37 1.71 8.97 6.55
CA GLU A 37 1.40 10.39 6.50
C GLU A 37 0.36 10.78 7.56
N LYS A 38 -0.75 10.05 7.65
CA LYS A 38 -1.86 10.36 8.56
C LYS A 38 -1.57 9.98 10.00
N ALA A 39 -0.74 8.98 10.26
CA ALA A 39 -0.39 8.56 11.61
C ALA A 39 0.68 9.46 12.25
N GLY A 40 1.35 10.32 11.46
CA GLY A 40 2.45 11.16 11.95
C GLY A 40 3.59 10.33 12.54
N ARG A 41 3.75 9.09 12.06
CA ARG A 41 4.69 8.09 12.61
C ARG A 41 6.13 8.32 12.18
N THR A 42 6.35 9.21 11.21
CA THR A 42 7.67 9.69 10.82
C THR A 42 7.83 11.13 11.31
N ALA A 43 8.94 11.42 12.01
CA ALA A 43 9.50 12.76 11.93
C ALA A 43 9.96 12.91 10.47
N PRO A 44 9.44 13.87 9.69
CA PRO A 44 9.77 13.98 8.29
C PRO A 44 11.25 14.29 8.16
N THR A 45 12.06 13.29 7.83
CA THR A 45 13.41 13.55 7.35
C THR A 45 13.29 14.17 5.96
N GLU A 46 14.30 14.92 5.54
CA GLU A 46 14.34 15.48 4.18
C GLU A 46 14.19 14.38 3.12
N GLU A 47 14.77 13.20 3.38
CA GLU A 47 14.66 12.04 2.51
C GLU A 47 13.22 11.51 2.38
N TRP A 48 12.52 11.32 3.50
CA TRP A 48 11.13 10.88 3.50
C TRP A 48 10.22 11.90 2.82
N THR A 49 10.45 13.19 3.10
CA THR A 49 9.70 14.30 2.50
C THR A 49 9.89 14.31 0.99
N LEU A 50 11.13 14.23 0.51
CA LEU A 50 11.43 14.21 -0.93
C LEU A 50 10.81 12.98 -1.61
N THR A 51 10.90 11.81 -0.99
CA THR A 51 10.52 10.54 -1.63
C THR A 51 9.01 10.28 -1.60
N LEU A 52 8.28 10.85 -0.64
CA LEU A 52 6.82 10.77 -0.59
C LEU A 52 6.12 11.93 -1.33
N THR A 53 6.89 12.75 -2.06
CA THR A 53 6.34 13.71 -3.03
C THR A 53 6.42 13.17 -4.46
N GLU A 54 5.54 13.66 -5.32
CA GLU A 54 5.56 13.29 -6.74
C GLU A 54 6.82 13.83 -7.42
N PRO A 55 7.47 13.06 -8.32
CA PRO A 55 7.02 11.76 -8.88
C PRO A 55 7.47 10.51 -8.08
N ASP A 56 8.30 10.64 -7.05
CA ASP A 56 8.87 9.49 -6.33
C ASP A 56 7.84 8.72 -5.51
N ARG A 57 6.76 9.39 -5.08
CA ARG A 57 5.62 8.75 -4.41
C ARG A 57 5.04 7.61 -5.25
N LEU A 58 4.89 7.81 -6.56
CA LEU A 58 4.38 6.77 -7.47
C LEU A 58 5.32 5.58 -7.53
N LEU A 59 6.63 5.84 -7.56
CA LEU A 59 7.67 4.82 -7.57
C LEU A 59 7.65 3.97 -6.30
N VAL A 60 7.45 4.60 -5.14
CA VAL A 60 7.25 3.89 -3.85
C VAL A 60 5.99 3.02 -3.92
N ASN A 61 4.87 3.56 -4.42
CA ASN A 61 3.62 2.81 -4.55
C ASN A 61 3.77 1.58 -5.46
N VAL A 62 4.38 1.77 -6.63
CA VAL A 62 4.62 0.68 -7.60
C VAL A 62 5.50 -0.40 -7.00
N LEU A 63 6.54 -0.03 -6.25
CA LEU A 63 7.44 -1.00 -5.63
C LEU A 63 6.75 -1.81 -4.51
N LEU A 64 5.93 -1.15 -3.68
CA LEU A 64 5.07 -1.83 -2.69
C LEU A 64 4.09 -2.78 -3.37
N ALA A 65 3.36 -2.29 -4.38
CA ALA A 65 2.38 -3.06 -5.11
C ALA A 65 3.01 -4.28 -5.80
N ALA A 66 4.20 -4.13 -6.38
CA ALA A 66 4.94 -5.22 -7.01
C ALA A 66 5.30 -6.33 -6.02
N ALA A 67 5.75 -5.98 -4.81
CA ALA A 67 6.05 -6.97 -3.78
C ALA A 67 4.78 -7.70 -3.28
N ILE A 68 3.66 -6.97 -3.11
CA ILE A 68 2.36 -7.56 -2.76
C ILE A 68 1.89 -8.50 -3.87
N TYR A 69 1.93 -8.04 -5.12
CA TYR A 69 1.52 -8.80 -6.30
C TYR A 69 2.34 -10.08 -6.47
N GLN A 70 3.65 -10.01 -6.31
CA GLN A 70 4.54 -11.17 -6.39
C GLN A 70 4.15 -12.23 -5.35
N GLN A 71 3.83 -11.82 -4.13
CA GLN A 71 3.44 -12.75 -3.08
C GLN A 71 2.04 -13.32 -3.29
N ALA A 72 1.09 -12.49 -3.72
CA ALA A 72 -0.27 -12.90 -4.07
C ALA A 72 -0.24 -13.95 -5.19
N SER A 73 0.49 -13.67 -6.27
CA SER A 73 0.66 -14.57 -7.42
C SER A 73 1.29 -15.90 -7.01
N THR A 74 2.32 -15.88 -6.18
CA THR A 74 2.97 -17.10 -5.68
C THR A 74 2.01 -17.97 -4.86
N SER A 75 1.05 -17.34 -4.19
CA SER A 75 0.05 -18.00 -3.36
C SER A 75 -1.27 -18.27 -4.10
N ALA A 76 -1.33 -17.98 -5.40
CA ALA A 76 -2.54 -18.06 -6.24
C ALA A 76 -3.74 -17.29 -5.64
N LEU A 77 -3.48 -16.09 -5.10
CA LEU A 77 -4.49 -15.19 -4.54
C LEU A 77 -4.88 -14.12 -5.58
N GLU A 78 -6.17 -13.81 -5.64
CA GLU A 78 -6.73 -12.83 -6.58
C GLU A 78 -7.76 -11.93 -5.87
N GLY A 79 -7.87 -10.67 -6.31
CA GLY A 79 -8.82 -9.69 -5.78
C GLY A 79 -8.76 -9.58 -4.25
N GLU A 80 -9.90 -9.76 -3.57
CA GLU A 80 -9.98 -9.75 -2.11
C GLU A 80 -9.09 -10.78 -1.41
N GLY A 81 -8.74 -11.88 -2.09
CA GLY A 81 -7.79 -12.87 -1.57
C GLY A 81 -6.42 -12.28 -1.27
N THR A 82 -6.06 -11.17 -1.95
CA THR A 82 -4.82 -10.42 -1.69
C THR A 82 -4.75 -9.87 -0.25
N ASN A 83 -5.88 -9.75 0.47
CA ASN A 83 -5.90 -9.39 1.89
C ASN A 83 -5.12 -10.37 2.79
N ASP A 84 -4.84 -11.57 2.28
CA ASP A 84 -4.16 -12.65 3.00
C ASP A 84 -2.65 -12.68 2.72
N VAL A 85 -2.15 -11.81 1.84
CA VAL A 85 -0.73 -11.56 1.63
C VAL A 85 -0.07 -11.19 2.96
N LEU A 86 1.05 -11.84 3.28
CA LEU A 86 1.80 -11.57 4.50
C LEU A 86 2.64 -10.30 4.31
N LEU A 87 2.30 -9.24 5.03
CA LEU A 87 3.10 -8.03 5.09
C LEU A 87 4.46 -8.31 5.76
N CYS A 88 4.43 -9.00 6.90
CA CYS A 88 5.61 -9.49 7.61
C CYS A 88 5.58 -11.02 7.71
N ALA A 89 6.75 -11.65 7.53
CA ALA A 89 6.95 -13.05 7.82
C ALA A 89 8.38 -13.30 8.34
N PRO A 90 8.58 -14.11 9.40
CA PRO A 90 9.88 -14.28 10.06
C PRO A 90 11.02 -14.74 9.16
N GLN A 91 10.72 -15.49 8.09
CA GLN A 91 11.73 -15.99 7.14
C GLN A 91 12.03 -15.00 6.00
N GLY A 92 11.46 -13.79 6.05
CA GLY A 92 11.57 -12.80 4.99
C GLY A 92 10.89 -13.26 3.69
N ARG A 93 9.73 -13.92 3.83
CA ARG A 93 8.85 -14.36 2.72
C ARG A 93 7.66 -13.43 2.47
N GLY A 94 7.41 -12.50 3.40
CA GLY A 94 6.41 -11.45 3.25
C GLY A 94 6.91 -10.27 2.42
N VAL A 95 6.04 -9.30 2.17
CA VAL A 95 6.32 -8.07 1.43
C VAL A 95 7.64 -7.41 1.88
N THR A 96 7.86 -7.28 3.20
CA THR A 96 9.10 -6.68 3.74
C THR A 96 10.36 -7.47 3.36
N GLY A 97 10.27 -8.80 3.32
CA GLY A 97 11.37 -9.66 2.91
C GLY A 97 11.63 -9.64 1.40
N LEU A 98 10.57 -9.57 0.59
CA LEU A 98 10.66 -9.46 -0.86
C LEU A 98 11.35 -8.17 -1.29
N LEU A 99 10.96 -7.04 -0.69
CA LEU A 99 11.58 -5.73 -0.92
C LEU A 99 13.08 -5.72 -0.56
N THR A 100 13.45 -6.44 0.50
CA THR A 100 14.85 -6.50 0.95
C THR A 100 15.71 -7.39 0.07
N LYS A 101 15.17 -8.53 -0.40
CA LYS A 101 15.96 -9.57 -1.08
C LYS A 101 15.95 -9.46 -2.60
N GLN A 102 14.81 -9.09 -3.19
CA GLN A 102 14.59 -9.18 -4.63
C GLN A 102 13.63 -8.10 -5.19
N PRO A 103 13.86 -6.82 -4.89
CA PRO A 103 12.94 -5.74 -5.30
C PRO A 103 12.80 -5.63 -6.82
N LEU A 104 13.87 -5.85 -7.58
CA LEU A 104 13.84 -5.81 -9.05
C LEU A 104 13.05 -6.96 -9.68
N GLU A 105 13.12 -8.16 -9.10
CA GLU A 105 12.35 -9.31 -9.58
C GLU A 105 10.85 -9.10 -9.36
N CYS A 106 10.47 -8.49 -8.23
CA CYS A 106 9.07 -8.11 -8.00
C CYS A 106 8.54 -7.20 -9.10
N LEU A 107 9.33 -6.21 -9.53
CA LEU A 107 8.95 -5.31 -10.62
C LEU A 107 8.85 -6.02 -11.97
N ARG A 108 9.75 -6.98 -12.25
CA ARG A 108 9.71 -7.77 -13.48
C ARG A 108 8.48 -8.68 -13.57
N GLY A 109 7.98 -9.14 -12.42
CA GLY A 109 6.80 -10.02 -12.32
C GLY A 109 5.45 -9.34 -12.56
N VAL A 110 5.39 -8.01 -12.64
CA VAL A 110 4.14 -7.27 -12.87
C VAL A 110 3.64 -7.46 -14.31
N PRO A 111 2.38 -7.87 -14.53
CA PRO A 111 1.84 -8.11 -15.88
C PRO A 111 1.71 -6.82 -16.69
N ASP A 112 2.06 -6.89 -17.98
CA ASP A 112 1.90 -5.76 -18.91
C ASP A 112 0.42 -5.44 -19.22
N GLN A 113 -0.48 -6.42 -19.09
CA GLN A 113 -1.89 -6.32 -19.48
C GLN A 113 -2.82 -5.84 -18.37
N GLU A 114 -2.41 -5.98 -17.10
CA GLU A 114 -3.20 -5.58 -15.93
C GLU A 114 -2.86 -4.18 -15.40
N SER A 115 -1.81 -3.57 -15.95
CA SER A 115 -1.37 -2.22 -15.60
C SER A 115 -2.10 -1.17 -16.43
N THR A 116 -2.62 -0.13 -15.78
CA THR A 116 -2.94 1.13 -16.47
C THR A 116 -1.69 1.65 -17.20
N GLU A 117 -1.85 2.38 -18.31
CA GLU A 117 -0.73 2.96 -19.08
C GLU A 117 0.25 3.74 -18.19
N ARG A 118 -0.29 4.41 -17.17
CA ARG A 118 0.47 5.10 -16.11
C ARG A 118 1.29 4.13 -15.27
N GLY A 119 0.69 3.08 -14.71
CA GLY A 119 1.41 2.08 -13.90
C GLY A 119 2.51 1.36 -14.68
N ARG A 120 2.28 1.11 -15.98
CA ARG A 120 3.29 0.55 -16.88
C ARG A 120 4.50 1.48 -17.04
N THR A 121 4.24 2.76 -17.30
CA THR A 121 5.27 3.78 -17.50
C THR A 121 6.13 3.95 -16.26
N GLU A 122 5.52 4.02 -15.07
CA GLU A 122 6.23 4.20 -13.81
C GLU A 122 7.08 2.97 -13.44
N ARG A 123 6.58 1.75 -13.69
CA ARG A 123 7.37 0.52 -13.50
C ARG A 123 8.58 0.46 -14.42
N ILE A 124 8.40 0.79 -15.70
CA ILE A 124 9.50 0.85 -16.68
C ILE A 124 10.51 1.91 -16.24
N ALA A 125 10.05 3.11 -15.87
CA ALA A 125 10.90 4.15 -15.35
C ALA A 125 11.70 3.65 -14.14
N LEU A 126 11.06 3.03 -13.14
CA LEU A 126 11.74 2.51 -11.97
C LEU A 126 12.82 1.48 -12.31
N ALA A 127 12.51 0.52 -13.18
CA ALA A 127 13.45 -0.51 -13.61
C ALA A 127 14.62 0.07 -14.43
N GLU A 128 14.36 1.08 -15.25
CA GLU A 128 15.40 1.80 -15.99
C GLU A 128 16.31 2.60 -15.06
N HIS A 129 15.77 3.29 -14.04
CA HIS A 129 16.57 4.06 -13.09
C HIS A 129 17.47 3.16 -12.25
N ALA A 130 17.00 1.96 -11.87
CA ALA A 130 17.82 0.99 -11.14
C ALA A 130 19.02 0.46 -11.95
N GLY A 131 18.91 0.47 -13.29
CA GLY A 131 19.94 -0.06 -14.20
C GLY A 131 21.00 0.94 -14.65
N ARG A 132 20.86 2.24 -14.33
CA ARG A 132 21.78 3.30 -14.80
C ARG A 132 22.55 3.96 -13.66
N LEU A 133 23.74 4.48 -13.96
CA LEU A 133 24.62 5.12 -12.98
C LEU A 133 24.03 6.44 -12.45
N ASP A 134 23.35 7.20 -13.30
CA ASP A 134 22.66 8.45 -12.99
C ASP A 134 21.32 8.25 -12.25
N GLY A 135 20.69 7.09 -12.43
CA GLY A 135 19.45 6.70 -11.75
C GLY A 135 19.64 5.97 -10.42
N ARG A 136 20.88 5.56 -10.10
CA ARG A 136 21.19 4.72 -8.92
C ARG A 136 20.79 5.38 -7.60
N ASP A 137 21.15 6.63 -7.39
CA ASP A 137 20.88 7.33 -6.12
C ASP A 137 19.37 7.48 -5.88
N ARG A 138 18.61 7.74 -6.95
CA ARG A 138 17.14 7.82 -6.90
C ARG A 138 16.55 6.45 -6.58
N TRP A 139 17.00 5.40 -7.24
CA TRP A 139 16.56 4.03 -6.98
C TRP A 139 16.84 3.61 -5.54
N GLU A 140 18.07 3.81 -5.04
CA GLU A 140 18.47 3.44 -3.69
C GLU A 140 17.64 4.16 -2.63
N ARG A 141 17.38 5.46 -2.83
CA ARG A 141 16.50 6.25 -1.97
C ARG A 141 15.07 5.73 -1.97
N VAL A 142 14.47 5.53 -3.14
CA VAL A 142 13.09 5.00 -3.26
C VAL A 142 12.99 3.63 -2.60
N LEU A 143 13.95 2.73 -2.86
CA LEU A 143 13.99 1.41 -2.27
C LEU A 143 14.11 1.47 -0.74
N ARG A 144 15.02 2.30 -0.21
CA ARG A 144 15.20 2.47 1.23
C ARG A 144 13.93 2.96 1.91
N VAL A 145 13.34 4.05 1.42
CA VAL A 145 12.09 4.59 1.97
C VAL A 145 10.96 3.56 1.87
N THR A 146 10.86 2.83 0.76
CA THR A 146 9.85 1.78 0.58
C THR A 146 10.02 0.65 1.60
N CYS A 147 11.24 0.20 1.84
CA CYS A 147 11.56 -0.81 2.86
C CYS A 147 11.22 -0.32 4.27
N GLU A 148 11.61 0.90 4.62
CA GLU A 148 11.34 1.48 5.93
C GLU A 148 9.83 1.66 6.17
N LEU A 149 9.09 2.08 5.14
CA LEU A 149 7.64 2.20 5.14
C LEU A 149 6.97 0.84 5.37
N ALA A 150 7.32 -0.17 4.58
CA ALA A 150 6.78 -1.51 4.75
C ALA A 150 7.10 -2.07 6.14
N ALA A 151 8.32 -1.88 6.64
CA ALA A 151 8.73 -2.30 7.98
C ALA A 151 8.01 -1.52 9.09
N MET A 152 7.69 -0.24 8.90
CA MET A 152 6.89 0.55 9.83
C MET A 152 5.45 0.04 9.91
N VAL A 153 4.80 -0.15 8.76
CA VAL A 153 3.43 -0.67 8.71
C VAL A 153 3.35 -2.07 9.33
N ALA A 154 4.32 -2.94 9.03
CA ALA A 154 4.35 -4.25 9.65
C ALA A 154 4.63 -4.21 11.16
N ARG A 155 5.45 -3.27 11.66
CA ARG A 155 5.65 -3.08 13.12
C ARG A 155 4.38 -2.63 13.81
N ASP A 156 3.67 -1.67 13.23
CA ASP A 156 2.44 -1.14 13.84
C ASP A 156 1.30 -2.18 13.86
N THR A 157 1.34 -3.14 12.93
CA THR A 157 0.33 -4.20 12.84
C THR A 157 0.68 -5.44 13.66
N ALA A 158 1.96 -5.81 13.73
CA ALA A 158 2.45 -6.91 14.56
C ALA A 158 2.64 -6.50 16.04
N GLY A 159 2.65 -5.20 16.35
CA GLY A 159 3.03 -4.67 17.66
C GLY A 159 4.55 -4.72 17.91
N GLN A 160 4.98 -4.71 19.18
CA GLN A 160 6.42 -4.71 19.54
C GLN A 160 7.20 -5.98 19.11
N ARG A 161 6.53 -6.94 18.48
CA ARG A 161 7.03 -8.29 18.18
C ARG A 161 7.05 -8.57 16.68
N TYR A 162 7.49 -7.60 15.88
CA TYR A 162 7.57 -7.66 14.42
C TYR A 162 8.14 -8.98 13.84
N TRP A 163 9.00 -9.69 14.59
CA TRP A 163 9.61 -10.95 14.17
C TRP A 163 8.89 -12.23 14.63
N GLU A 164 7.81 -12.14 15.42
CA GLU A 164 7.23 -13.30 16.11
C GLU A 164 6.03 -13.95 15.38
N PRO A 165 5.12 -13.19 14.71
CA PRO A 165 4.04 -13.80 13.92
C PRO A 165 3.99 -13.36 12.45
N GLU A 166 3.47 -14.25 11.60
CA GLU A 166 3.08 -13.89 10.24
C GLU A 166 1.88 -12.94 10.27
N THR A 167 2.02 -11.79 9.62
CA THR A 167 1.02 -10.71 9.71
C THR A 167 0.43 -10.42 8.34
N PRO A 168 -0.86 -10.74 8.10
CA PRO A 168 -1.50 -10.52 6.80
C PRO A 168 -1.95 -9.07 6.61
N LEU A 169 -2.16 -8.64 5.35
CA LEU A 169 -2.65 -7.30 5.01
C LEU A 169 -4.00 -6.95 5.67
N ARG A 170 -4.91 -7.92 5.88
CA ARG A 170 -6.16 -7.68 6.63
C ARG A 170 -5.94 -7.10 8.03
N ALA A 171 -4.85 -7.46 8.70
CA ALA A 171 -4.51 -6.91 10.01
C ALA A 171 -4.15 -5.41 9.89
N PHE A 172 -3.40 -5.05 8.87
CA PHE A 172 -3.17 -3.65 8.50
C PHE A 172 -4.46 -2.90 8.20
N GLY A 173 -5.34 -3.46 7.38
CA GLY A 173 -6.64 -2.83 7.05
C GLY A 173 -7.48 -2.48 8.28
N ALA A 174 -7.48 -3.34 9.31
CA ALA A 174 -8.16 -3.05 10.57
C ALA A 174 -7.53 -1.87 11.34
N VAL A 175 -6.18 -1.82 11.41
CA VAL A 175 -5.44 -0.73 12.04
C VAL A 175 -5.66 0.60 11.30
N TYR A 176 -5.56 0.59 9.97
CA TYR A 176 -5.75 1.78 9.14
C TYR A 176 -7.17 2.35 9.29
N ARG A 177 -8.21 1.51 9.25
CA ARG A 177 -9.60 1.95 9.48
C ARG A 177 -9.80 2.59 10.84
N ARG A 178 -9.22 2.01 11.91
CA ARG A 178 -9.28 2.59 13.26
C ARG A 178 -8.57 3.95 13.31
N LEU A 179 -7.41 4.09 12.67
CA LEU A 179 -6.73 5.39 12.56
C LEU A 179 -7.62 6.44 11.89
N LEU A 180 -8.23 6.11 10.75
CA LEU A 180 -9.12 7.02 10.03
C LEU A 180 -10.34 7.43 10.86
N GLN A 181 -10.94 6.50 11.61
CA GLN A 181 -12.04 6.80 12.53
C GLN A 181 -11.62 7.78 13.62
N HIS A 182 -10.45 7.59 14.24
CA HIS A 182 -9.94 8.51 15.25
C HIS A 182 -9.61 9.90 14.66
N ARG A 183 -9.05 9.95 13.45
CA ARG A 183 -8.81 11.23 12.74
C ARG A 183 -10.12 11.95 12.42
N ALA A 184 -11.14 11.23 11.94
CA ALA A 184 -12.45 11.80 11.70
C ALA A 184 -13.07 12.35 13.00
N ALA A 185 -13.00 11.60 14.10
CA ALA A 185 -13.48 12.05 15.41
C ALA A 185 -12.70 13.28 15.91
N ALA A 186 -11.38 13.32 15.74
CA ALA A 186 -10.55 14.45 16.12
C ALA A 186 -10.89 15.71 15.29
N ASN A 187 -11.16 15.56 13.99
CA ASN A 187 -11.58 16.67 13.14
C ASN A 187 -12.94 17.24 13.56
N VAL A 188 -13.92 16.38 13.89
CA VAL A 188 -15.24 16.81 14.41
C VAL A 188 -15.10 17.55 15.75
N LEU A 189 -14.18 17.12 16.61
CA LEU A 189 -13.95 17.78 17.90
C LEU A 189 -13.10 19.06 17.79
N GLY A 190 -12.30 19.21 16.74
CA GLY A 190 -11.45 20.38 16.47
C GLY A 190 -12.17 21.55 15.78
N GLU A 191 -13.43 21.38 15.34
CA GLU A 191 -14.28 22.49 14.85
C GLU A 191 -15.10 23.16 15.97
N HIS A 192 -15.03 22.63 17.19
CA HIS A 192 -15.54 23.29 18.39
C HIS A 192 -14.37 23.90 19.16
N ASP A 193 -13.82 24.99 18.61
CA ASP A 193 -12.90 25.87 19.32
C ASP A 193 -13.54 26.33 20.64
N TYR A 194 -12.76 26.17 21.72
CA TYR A 194 -12.92 26.91 22.97
C TYR A 194 -12.51 28.38 22.78
#